data_AF-A0A935ZJ36-F1
#
_entry.id   AF-A0A935ZJ36-F1
#
_cell.length_a   1.000
_cell.length_b   1.000
_cell.length_c   1.000
_cell.angle_alpha   90.00
_cell.angle_beta   90.00
_cell.angle_gamma   90.00
#
_symmetry.space_group_name_H-M   'P 1'
#
loop_
_entity.id
_entity.type
_entity.pdbx_description
1 polymer ?
#
loop_
_entity_poly.entity_id
_entity_poly.type
_entity_poly.pdbx_seq_one_letter_code
_entity_poly.pdbx_strand_id
1 'polypeptide(L)'
;MNLAAVLLATACAVDDGGRAADDPVGSWEDDDRGAGASLGSFQFTYYWVASQSSYNGSNNTNFYDTQCHKIATVPSAFWSAIKLEGTGKLNDGRIVNYAGACNCARSPCFKVLGDDKPWGEGVQGRALEPFRSIAVDKNKIPYGSWMYIPELDGQTMPGEAPWGGWVHDGCVIAADTGSAIVGKHIDFFVGPKASYTSLINELGLESVTVKQGGTACTGQPPAQPGEGDDGGGDGGEPAPGDGPQVCFPGADGSGNTCLPLAAPSNPSGYDYPSPLSSNYREPVAYLDLDVVDLATKVAPNFTLGEFVSRAKGRYAVLQPHAVRRMQDLRNQLGGIKVNSGYRSPAYNQSVGGANSSRHMFGDGFDWTGTNVSLTKAENACGANDGFLVEYTTHVHCDWRGTDVDALFFGSLATNGAPELPLAGFQAAIERDGLVFTAPATGFDEGEPLRRWTALDADGGVLASAQGESFVAPEGAAHVEVSVGAVVELSVALEP
;
A
#
# COMPACT_ATOMS: atom_id res chain seq x y z
N MET A 1 -47.19 -66.70 16.66
CA MET A 1 -47.78 -67.82 15.90
C MET A 1 -47.91 -67.38 14.45
N ASN A 2 -47.39 -68.21 13.54
CA ASN A 2 -47.54 -68.22 12.07
C ASN A 2 -46.90 -67.07 11.29
N LEU A 3 -45.79 -67.35 10.58
CA LEU A 3 -45.69 -67.96 9.23
C LEU A 3 -46.16 -66.96 8.16
N ALA A 4 -45.29 -66.33 7.38
CA ALA A 4 -44.39 -66.86 6.34
C ALA A 4 -45.11 -67.26 5.03
N ALA A 5 -44.48 -66.81 3.93
CA ALA A 5 -44.64 -67.21 2.53
C ALA A 5 -45.86 -66.59 1.81
N VAL A 6 -45.83 -66.23 0.53
CA VAL A 6 -45.21 -66.83 -0.67
C VAL A 6 -45.08 -65.69 -1.72
N LEU A 7 -43.90 -65.38 -2.25
CA LEU A 7 -43.39 -65.77 -3.58
C LEU A 7 -44.35 -65.48 -4.78
N LEU A 8 -43.96 -64.59 -5.69
CA LEU A 8 -43.55 -64.97 -7.07
C LEU A 8 -43.13 -63.72 -7.87
N ALA A 9 -41.98 -63.85 -8.54
CA ALA A 9 -41.46 -62.93 -9.52
C ALA A 9 -41.97 -63.27 -10.92
N THR A 10 -42.21 -62.28 -11.79
CA THR A 10 -41.95 -62.40 -13.24
C THR A 10 -41.72 -61.01 -13.84
N ALA A 11 -40.69 -60.93 -14.69
CA ALA A 11 -40.12 -59.73 -15.29
C ALA A 11 -40.76 -59.39 -16.66
N CYS A 12 -40.69 -58.12 -17.07
CA CYS A 12 -39.93 -57.62 -18.25
C CYS A 12 -40.43 -56.23 -18.75
N ALA A 13 -39.52 -55.25 -18.67
CA ALA A 13 -39.15 -54.21 -19.66
C ALA A 13 -40.08 -53.02 -20.08
N VAL A 14 -39.58 -51.81 -19.74
CA VAL A 14 -39.42 -50.54 -20.54
C VAL A 14 -40.72 -49.83 -20.99
N ASP A 15 -40.99 -48.52 -20.83
CA ASP A 15 -40.20 -47.27 -20.79
C ASP A 15 -40.99 -46.10 -20.15
N ASP A 16 -40.26 -45.02 -19.85
CA ASP A 16 -40.64 -43.60 -19.81
C ASP A 16 -41.70 -43.02 -18.84
N GLY A 17 -41.25 -42.03 -18.05
CA GLY A 17 -42.00 -40.79 -17.88
C GLY A 17 -42.48 -40.42 -16.46
N GLY A 18 -41.72 -39.55 -15.79
CA GLY A 18 -42.26 -38.28 -15.29
C GLY A 18 -42.91 -38.18 -13.89
N ARG A 19 -42.26 -37.36 -13.06
CA ARG A 19 -42.80 -36.35 -12.11
C ARG A 19 -43.58 -36.87 -10.89
N ALA A 20 -42.94 -36.89 -9.73
CA ALA A 20 -42.76 -35.78 -8.78
C ALA A 20 -43.89 -35.74 -7.75
N ALA A 21 -43.57 -36.20 -6.55
CA ALA A 21 -44.33 -35.93 -5.34
C ALA A 21 -43.62 -34.79 -4.60
N ASP A 22 -44.44 -33.80 -4.25
CA ASP A 22 -44.13 -32.54 -3.60
C ASP A 22 -43.38 -32.71 -2.26
N ASP A 23 -42.36 -31.89 -2.07
CA ASP A 23 -41.90 -31.46 -0.74
C ASP A 23 -41.88 -29.91 -0.72
N PRO A 24 -42.50 -29.24 0.25
CA PRO A 24 -42.66 -27.80 0.24
C PRO A 24 -41.53 -27.07 0.97
N VAL A 25 -41.44 -25.77 0.65
CA VAL A 25 -40.64 -24.70 1.24
C VAL A 25 -39.21 -24.55 0.68
N GLY A 26 -39.16 -24.04 -0.56
CA GLY A 26 -38.03 -23.24 -1.01
C GLY A 26 -38.04 -21.85 -0.36
N SER A 27 -36.86 -21.25 -0.25
CA SER A 27 -36.51 -20.01 -0.96
C SER A 27 -35.28 -19.35 -0.33
N TRP A 28 -34.07 -19.72 -0.78
CA TRP A 28 -32.90 -18.81 -0.91
C TRP A 28 -31.92 -19.28 -2.01
N GLU A 29 -32.30 -20.22 -2.89
CA GLU A 29 -31.39 -20.80 -3.90
C GLU A 29 -31.64 -20.28 -5.33
N ASP A 30 -32.58 -19.34 -5.53
CA ASP A 30 -32.91 -18.83 -6.87
C ASP A 30 -32.29 -17.46 -7.23
N ASP A 31 -31.61 -16.78 -6.31
CA ASP A 31 -30.88 -15.52 -6.61
C ASP A 31 -29.46 -15.75 -7.16
N ASP A 32 -28.97 -16.99 -7.15
CA ASP A 32 -27.61 -17.33 -7.58
C ASP A 32 -27.48 -17.64 -9.08
N ARG A 33 -28.60 -17.82 -9.82
CA ARG A 33 -28.54 -18.15 -11.26
C ARG A 33 -28.24 -16.94 -12.15
N GLY A 34 -28.71 -15.74 -11.78
CA GLY A 34 -28.47 -14.50 -12.54
C GLY A 34 -27.07 -13.93 -12.33
N ALA A 35 -26.58 -13.94 -11.09
CA ALA A 35 -25.27 -13.41 -10.71
C ALA A 35 -24.09 -14.32 -11.09
N GLY A 36 -24.36 -15.61 -11.31
CA GLY A 36 -23.35 -16.60 -11.67
C GLY A 36 -22.65 -17.21 -10.46
N ALA A 37 -21.74 -18.13 -10.74
CA ALA A 37 -20.99 -18.81 -9.70
C ALA A 37 -20.08 -17.83 -8.97
N SER A 38 -20.08 -17.91 -7.64
CA SER A 38 -19.13 -17.15 -6.83
C SER A 38 -17.72 -17.64 -7.08
N LEU A 39 -16.87 -16.72 -7.52
CA LEU A 39 -15.42 -16.88 -7.52
C LEU A 39 -14.83 -16.58 -6.15
N GLY A 40 -15.67 -16.24 -5.17
CA GLY A 40 -15.30 -15.93 -3.80
C GLY A 40 -14.98 -14.46 -3.60
N SER A 41 -14.44 -14.15 -2.43
CA SER A 41 -14.07 -12.80 -2.02
C SER A 41 -12.71 -12.40 -2.63
N PHE A 42 -12.64 -11.19 -3.18
CA PHE A 42 -11.47 -10.55 -3.77
C PHE A 42 -11.15 -9.30 -2.95
N GLN A 43 -9.86 -9.06 -2.73
CA GLN A 43 -9.38 -7.78 -2.24
C GLN A 43 -9.84 -6.68 -3.21
N PHE A 44 -10.30 -5.57 -2.66
CA PHE A 44 -10.85 -4.46 -3.41
C PHE A 44 -10.05 -3.19 -3.09
N THR A 45 -9.31 -2.69 -4.06
CA THR A 45 -8.58 -1.42 -3.98
C THR A 45 -9.04 -0.46 -5.06
N TYR A 46 -8.48 0.74 -5.11
CA TYR A 46 -8.89 1.79 -6.05
C TYR A 46 -7.70 2.54 -6.63
N TYR A 47 -7.81 2.93 -7.90
CA TYR A 47 -6.80 3.73 -8.61
C TYR A 47 -7.44 4.85 -9.45
N TRP A 48 -6.65 5.87 -9.78
CA TRP A 48 -7.11 7.11 -10.43
C TRP A 48 -6.07 7.68 -11.41
N VAL A 49 -6.46 8.71 -12.18
CA VAL A 49 -5.60 9.44 -13.11
C VAL A 49 -4.84 10.57 -12.39
N ALA A 50 -3.53 10.66 -12.62
CA ALA A 50 -2.72 11.79 -12.11
C ALA A 50 -3.08 13.09 -12.81
N SER A 51 -3.34 14.18 -12.07
CA SER A 51 -3.61 15.50 -12.67
C SER A 51 -2.46 16.46 -12.44
N GLN A 52 -1.92 17.07 -13.51
CA GLN A 52 -0.82 18.03 -13.41
C GLN A 52 -1.14 19.21 -12.50
N SER A 53 -2.38 19.68 -12.50
CA SER A 53 -2.83 20.80 -11.67
C SER A 53 -2.78 20.53 -10.17
N SER A 54 -2.64 19.27 -9.74
CA SER A 54 -2.52 18.91 -8.33
C SER A 54 -1.08 19.02 -7.78
N TYR A 55 -0.12 19.40 -8.63
CA TYR A 55 1.29 19.50 -8.26
C TYR A 55 1.79 20.94 -8.44
N ASN A 56 2.15 21.58 -7.32
CA ASN A 56 2.65 22.96 -7.28
C ASN A 56 4.13 23.04 -7.68
N GLY A 57 4.56 24.21 -8.16
CA GLY A 57 5.96 24.51 -8.48
C GLY A 57 6.19 24.91 -9.93
N SER A 58 7.45 25.20 -10.27
CA SER A 58 7.82 25.62 -11.62
C SER A 58 7.93 24.43 -12.59
N ASN A 59 7.52 24.67 -13.84
CA ASN A 59 7.69 23.71 -14.92
C ASN A 59 9.17 23.64 -15.30
N ASN A 60 9.86 22.63 -14.77
CA ASN A 60 11.30 22.48 -14.91
C ASN A 60 11.70 21.11 -15.51
N THR A 61 10.73 20.23 -15.76
CA THR A 61 10.99 18.86 -16.19
C THR A 61 10.45 18.63 -17.60
N ASN A 62 11.36 18.38 -18.53
CA ASN A 62 10.97 18.04 -19.89
C ASN A 62 10.41 16.61 -19.95
N PHE A 63 9.26 16.49 -20.61
CA PHE A 63 8.44 15.31 -20.76
C PHE A 63 8.51 14.87 -22.22
N TYR A 64 8.85 13.61 -22.51
CA TYR A 64 9.17 13.15 -23.88
C TYR A 64 8.30 11.98 -24.34
N ASP A 65 8.13 11.88 -25.66
CA ASP A 65 7.65 10.67 -26.34
C ASP A 65 8.80 9.69 -26.64
N THR A 66 8.46 8.47 -27.09
CA THR A 66 9.45 7.41 -27.36
C THR A 66 10.42 7.73 -28.50
N GLN A 67 10.16 8.78 -29.29
CA GLN A 67 11.03 9.30 -30.35
C GLN A 67 11.88 10.49 -29.88
N CYS A 68 11.77 10.84 -28.59
CA CYS A 68 12.49 11.93 -27.94
C CYS A 68 12.05 13.33 -28.37
N HIS A 69 10.85 13.45 -28.93
CA HIS A 69 10.20 14.74 -29.05
C HIS A 69 9.66 15.15 -27.69
N LYS A 70 9.84 16.43 -27.35
CA LYS A 70 9.32 16.98 -26.10
C LYS A 70 7.82 17.20 -26.24
N ILE A 71 7.02 16.53 -25.41
CA ILE A 71 5.56 16.67 -25.30
C ILE A 71 5.20 17.94 -24.51
N ALA A 72 5.91 18.19 -23.40
CA ALA A 72 5.68 19.32 -22.50
C ALA A 72 6.89 19.56 -21.58
N THR A 73 6.86 20.66 -20.82
CA THR A 73 7.68 20.84 -19.63
C THR A 73 6.72 20.98 -18.45
N VAL A 74 6.83 20.11 -17.45
CA VAL A 74 5.87 19.97 -16.33
C VAL A 74 6.57 20.10 -14.99
N PRO A 75 5.85 20.24 -13.86
CA PRO A 75 6.45 20.14 -12.54
C PRO A 75 7.07 18.76 -12.36
N SER A 76 8.28 18.71 -11.82
CA SER A 76 8.98 17.44 -11.56
C SER A 76 8.13 16.46 -10.74
N ALA A 77 7.37 16.97 -9.75
CA ALA A 77 6.48 16.15 -8.92
C ALA A 77 5.35 15.49 -9.70
N PHE A 78 4.76 16.19 -10.69
CA PHE A 78 3.76 15.59 -11.57
C PHE A 78 4.36 14.55 -12.51
N TRP A 79 5.55 14.84 -13.09
CA TRP A 79 6.28 13.87 -13.90
C TRP A 79 6.62 12.60 -13.09
N SER A 80 6.88 12.72 -11.79
CA SER A 80 7.10 11.58 -10.92
C SER A 80 5.82 10.80 -10.63
N ALA A 81 4.70 11.48 -10.40
CA ALA A 81 3.43 10.84 -10.08
C ALA A 81 2.83 10.05 -11.27
N ILE A 82 2.85 10.62 -12.48
CA ILE A 82 2.27 9.97 -13.66
C ILE A 82 2.99 8.69 -14.09
N LYS A 83 4.25 8.49 -13.66
CA LYS A 83 4.95 7.20 -13.83
C LYS A 83 4.34 6.10 -12.99
N LEU A 84 3.78 6.45 -11.82
CA LEU A 84 3.19 5.51 -10.88
C LEU A 84 1.73 5.24 -11.22
N GLU A 85 0.95 6.28 -11.49
CA GLU A 85 -0.47 6.15 -11.82
C GLU A 85 -0.69 5.59 -13.24
N GLY A 86 0.35 5.58 -14.09
CA GLY A 86 0.31 5.02 -15.44
C GLY A 86 -0.39 5.91 -16.47
N THR A 87 -1.40 6.67 -16.05
CA THR A 87 -2.10 7.68 -16.85
C THR A 87 -2.08 9.02 -16.14
N GLY A 88 -1.94 10.10 -16.91
CA GLY A 88 -2.15 11.43 -16.37
C GLY A 88 -2.69 12.43 -17.38
N LYS A 89 -3.26 13.49 -16.81
CA LYS A 89 -3.88 14.60 -17.51
C LYS A 89 -2.99 15.82 -17.38
N LEU A 90 -2.52 16.31 -18.52
CA LEU A 90 -1.77 17.56 -18.61
C LEU A 90 -2.72 18.76 -18.42
N ASN A 91 -2.16 19.91 -18.05
CA ASN A 91 -2.95 21.14 -17.87
C ASN A 91 -3.65 21.62 -19.16
N ASP A 92 -3.15 21.21 -20.34
CA ASP A 92 -3.77 21.52 -21.63
C ASP A 92 -4.87 20.53 -22.05
N GLY A 93 -5.23 19.59 -21.17
CA GLY A 93 -6.33 18.65 -21.36
C GLY A 93 -5.92 17.32 -22.00
N ARG A 94 -4.72 17.21 -22.56
CA ARG A 94 -4.25 15.95 -23.16
C ARG A 94 -4.08 14.86 -22.11
N ILE A 95 -4.50 13.65 -22.46
CA ILE A 95 -4.25 12.44 -21.69
C ILE A 95 -2.98 11.79 -22.23
N VAL A 96 -2.10 11.41 -21.31
CA VAL A 96 -0.87 10.70 -21.67
C VAL A 96 -0.76 9.44 -20.83
N ASN A 97 -0.40 8.35 -21.49
CA ASN A 97 -0.17 7.05 -20.85
C ASN A 97 1.32 6.73 -20.88
N TYR A 98 1.78 6.05 -19.85
CA TYR A 98 3.11 5.48 -19.78
C TYR A 98 3.38 4.59 -21.01
N ALA A 99 4.49 4.84 -21.70
CA ALA A 99 4.88 4.13 -22.91
C ALA A 99 6.19 3.34 -22.73
N GLY A 100 6.70 3.23 -21.51
CA GLY A 100 7.92 2.50 -21.20
C GLY A 100 9.16 3.37 -21.09
N ALA A 101 10.27 2.71 -20.75
CA ALA A 101 11.59 3.30 -20.85
C ALA A 101 11.93 3.64 -22.32
N CYS A 102 12.82 4.61 -22.50
CA CYS A 102 13.21 5.19 -23.78
C CYS A 102 14.58 5.87 -23.67
N ASN A 103 15.27 6.05 -24.79
CA ASN A 103 16.63 6.59 -24.83
C ASN A 103 16.70 8.12 -24.95
N CYS A 104 15.66 8.81 -24.48
CA CYS A 104 15.54 10.25 -24.59
C CYS A 104 16.29 10.96 -23.49
N ALA A 105 16.42 12.29 -23.63
CA ALA A 105 17.05 13.11 -22.60
C ALA A 105 16.42 12.94 -21.21
N ARG A 106 15.16 12.48 -21.14
CA ARG A 106 14.54 11.99 -19.91
C ARG A 106 13.58 10.83 -20.21
N SER A 107 13.66 9.79 -19.36
CA SER A 107 12.92 8.53 -19.42
C SER A 107 12.21 8.28 -18.09
N PRO A 108 11.03 7.62 -18.03
CA PRO A 108 10.28 6.99 -19.11
C PRO A 108 9.65 7.98 -20.07
N CYS A 109 9.26 7.45 -21.22
CA CYS A 109 8.51 8.17 -22.23
C CYS A 109 7.03 7.81 -22.15
N PHE A 110 6.24 8.67 -22.79
CA PHE A 110 4.80 8.59 -22.73
C PHE A 110 4.22 8.73 -24.12
N LYS A 111 3.02 8.19 -24.31
CA LYS A 111 2.23 8.39 -25.52
C LYS A 111 1.06 9.31 -25.19
N VAL A 112 0.83 10.29 -26.06
CA VAL A 112 -0.39 11.08 -26.02
C VAL A 112 -1.51 10.23 -26.60
N LEU A 113 -2.64 10.13 -25.89
CA LEU A 113 -3.81 9.39 -26.33
C LEU A 113 -4.78 10.26 -27.14
N GLY A 114 -5.59 9.61 -27.97
CA GLY A 114 -6.70 10.24 -28.68
C GLY A 114 -7.92 10.43 -27.79
N ASP A 115 -8.88 11.21 -28.29
CA ASP A 115 -10.12 11.55 -27.57
C ASP A 115 -11.02 10.34 -27.30
N ASP A 116 -10.79 9.22 -27.98
CA ASP A 116 -11.46 7.93 -27.75
C ASP A 116 -11.06 7.26 -26.43
N LYS A 117 -10.01 7.76 -25.73
CA LYS A 117 -9.53 7.23 -24.45
C LYS A 117 -9.38 8.34 -23.40
N PRO A 118 -10.50 8.95 -22.95
CA PRO A 118 -10.49 10.16 -22.13
C PRO A 118 -9.95 9.96 -20.69
N TRP A 119 -9.81 8.71 -20.25
CA TRP A 119 -9.36 8.36 -18.92
C TRP A 119 -8.11 7.48 -18.89
N GLY A 120 -7.56 7.15 -20.05
CA GLY A 120 -6.41 6.27 -20.17
C GLY A 120 -6.69 5.05 -21.01
N GLU A 121 -5.60 4.36 -21.34
CA GLU A 121 -5.61 3.10 -22.05
C GLU A 121 -5.07 2.00 -21.14
N GLY A 122 -5.89 0.99 -20.90
CA GLY A 122 -5.53 -0.22 -20.16
C GLY A 122 -4.95 -1.29 -21.06
N VAL A 123 -5.08 -2.55 -20.62
CA VAL A 123 -4.53 -3.69 -21.35
C VAL A 123 -5.24 -3.94 -22.67
N GLN A 124 -4.44 -4.37 -23.66
CA GLN A 124 -4.90 -4.67 -25.02
C GLN A 124 -5.59 -3.47 -25.71
N GLY A 125 -5.26 -2.25 -25.30
CA GLY A 125 -5.77 -1.03 -25.95
C GLY A 125 -7.18 -0.61 -25.52
N ARG A 126 -7.77 -1.24 -24.48
CA ARG A 126 -9.09 -0.86 -23.97
C ARG A 126 -9.06 0.52 -23.34
N ALA A 127 -10.10 1.30 -23.60
CA ALA A 127 -10.33 2.55 -22.88
C ALA A 127 -10.71 2.23 -21.43
N LEU A 128 -10.13 2.98 -20.49
CA LEU A 128 -10.52 2.89 -19.08
C LEU A 128 -11.80 3.70 -18.84
N GLU A 129 -12.70 3.17 -18.02
CA GLU A 129 -13.99 3.76 -17.67
C GLU A 129 -14.16 3.80 -16.15
N PRO A 130 -14.31 4.98 -15.53
CA PRO A 130 -14.51 5.10 -14.10
C PRO A 130 -15.69 4.24 -13.63
N PHE A 131 -15.48 3.57 -12.51
CA PHE A 131 -16.37 2.62 -11.85
C PHE A 131 -16.82 1.44 -12.69
N ARG A 132 -16.23 1.19 -13.87
CA ARG A 132 -16.52 -0.02 -14.68
C ARG A 132 -15.27 -0.83 -14.91
N SER A 133 -14.17 -0.14 -15.22
CA SER A 133 -12.89 -0.77 -15.42
C SER A 133 -12.32 -1.23 -14.08
N ILE A 134 -11.95 -2.49 -14.04
CA ILE A 134 -11.13 -3.04 -13.00
C ILE A 134 -9.79 -3.45 -13.60
N ALA A 135 -8.73 -3.06 -12.91
CA ALA A 135 -7.48 -3.76 -13.05
C ALA A 135 -7.62 -5.10 -12.33
N VAL A 136 -7.17 -6.16 -12.99
CA VAL A 136 -7.23 -7.52 -12.44
C VAL A 136 -5.94 -8.27 -12.73
N ASP A 137 -5.76 -9.36 -12.00
CA ASP A 137 -4.88 -10.41 -12.45
C ASP A 137 -5.56 -11.19 -13.59
N LYS A 138 -5.02 -11.13 -14.81
CA LYS A 138 -5.49 -11.97 -15.93
C LYS A 138 -5.53 -13.46 -15.60
N ASN A 139 -4.71 -13.90 -14.66
CA ASN A 139 -4.60 -15.31 -14.28
C ASN A 139 -5.73 -15.74 -13.32
N LYS A 140 -6.47 -14.80 -12.74
CA LYS A 140 -7.71 -15.10 -11.97
C LYS A 140 -8.95 -14.69 -12.73
N ILE A 141 -8.92 -13.53 -13.36
CA ILE A 141 -10.00 -12.99 -14.17
C ILE A 141 -9.39 -12.59 -15.52
N PRO A 142 -9.61 -13.36 -16.59
CA PRO A 142 -9.07 -13.03 -17.90
C PRO A 142 -9.45 -11.62 -18.34
N TYR A 143 -8.54 -10.89 -18.99
CA TYR A 143 -8.85 -9.55 -19.49
C TYR A 143 -10.02 -9.56 -20.46
N GLY A 144 -10.89 -8.56 -20.35
CA GLY A 144 -12.15 -8.47 -21.07
C GLY A 144 -13.30 -9.26 -20.43
N SER A 145 -13.06 -10.01 -19.35
CA SER A 145 -14.14 -10.67 -18.61
C SER A 145 -15.02 -9.66 -17.89
N TRP A 146 -16.32 -9.91 -17.95
CA TRP A 146 -17.30 -9.21 -17.13
C TRP A 146 -17.61 -9.99 -15.88
N MET A 147 -17.69 -9.25 -14.78
CA MET A 147 -17.84 -9.77 -13.43
C MET A 147 -18.99 -9.07 -12.74
N TYR A 148 -19.68 -9.78 -11.86
CA TYR A 148 -20.67 -9.20 -10.98
C TYR A 148 -20.10 -9.10 -9.57
N ILE A 149 -20.18 -7.91 -8.99
CA ILE A 149 -19.78 -7.61 -7.62
C ILE A 149 -21.03 -7.15 -6.85
N PRO A 150 -21.66 -8.02 -6.04
CA PRO A 150 -22.89 -7.69 -5.31
C PRO A 150 -22.73 -6.48 -4.39
N GLU A 151 -21.56 -6.28 -3.80
CA GLU A 151 -21.29 -5.17 -2.88
C GLU A 151 -21.28 -3.80 -3.57
N LEU A 152 -21.11 -3.78 -4.90
CA LEU A 152 -21.25 -2.58 -5.72
C LEU A 152 -22.67 -2.44 -6.28
N ASP A 153 -23.48 -3.49 -6.30
CA ASP A 153 -24.86 -3.40 -6.80
C ASP A 153 -25.73 -2.55 -5.86
N GLY A 154 -26.43 -1.57 -6.43
CA GLY A 154 -27.21 -0.59 -5.68
C GLY A 154 -26.41 0.55 -5.06
N GLN A 155 -25.07 0.58 -5.17
CA GLN A 155 -24.24 1.66 -4.63
C GLN A 155 -24.20 2.87 -5.57
N THR A 156 -24.31 4.09 -5.04
CA THR A 156 -24.22 5.31 -5.86
C THR A 156 -22.76 5.70 -6.08
N MET A 157 -22.30 5.77 -7.33
CA MET A 157 -20.91 6.11 -7.63
C MET A 157 -20.63 7.62 -7.49
N PRO A 158 -19.54 8.06 -6.83
CA PRO A 158 -19.23 9.47 -6.65
C PRO A 158 -18.98 10.23 -7.97
N GLY A 159 -19.36 11.51 -8.02
CA GLY A 159 -19.14 12.39 -9.19
C GLY A 159 -20.43 12.69 -9.97
N GLU A 160 -20.29 13.18 -11.21
CA GLU A 160 -21.40 13.56 -12.10
C GLU A 160 -21.41 12.73 -13.39
N ALA A 161 -22.57 12.66 -14.04
CA ALA A 161 -22.74 11.93 -15.30
C ALA A 161 -21.82 12.49 -16.40
N PRO A 162 -21.36 11.67 -17.36
CA PRO A 162 -21.73 10.26 -17.54
C PRO A 162 -20.90 9.27 -16.71
N TRP A 163 -19.87 9.73 -15.99
CA TRP A 163 -18.88 8.84 -15.36
C TRP A 163 -19.11 8.60 -13.86
N GLY A 164 -19.98 9.34 -13.18
CA GLY A 164 -20.41 9.14 -11.79
C GLY A 164 -21.83 9.68 -11.56
N GLY A 165 -22.34 9.66 -10.33
CA GLY A 165 -23.68 10.17 -9.98
C GLY A 165 -24.84 9.25 -10.38
N TRP A 166 -24.54 7.99 -10.68
CA TRP A 166 -25.49 6.93 -11.03
C TRP A 166 -25.29 5.71 -10.12
N VAL A 167 -26.30 4.83 -10.07
CA VAL A 167 -26.31 3.64 -9.21
C VAL A 167 -25.66 2.47 -9.95
N HIS A 168 -24.59 1.93 -9.38
CA HIS A 168 -23.83 0.82 -9.94
C HIS A 168 -24.66 -0.47 -9.88
N ASP A 169 -24.68 -1.24 -10.97
CA ASP A 169 -25.48 -2.47 -11.15
C ASP A 169 -24.67 -3.75 -10.82
N GLY A 170 -23.61 -3.59 -10.03
CA GLY A 170 -22.62 -4.62 -9.71
C GLY A 170 -21.67 -5.02 -10.85
N CYS A 171 -21.91 -4.62 -12.11
CA CYS A 171 -21.10 -5.10 -13.23
C CYS A 171 -19.79 -4.34 -13.45
N VAL A 172 -18.69 -5.07 -13.60
CA VAL A 172 -17.36 -4.52 -13.87
C VAL A 172 -16.64 -5.34 -14.95
N ILE A 173 -15.69 -4.71 -15.63
CA ILE A 173 -14.90 -5.32 -16.72
C ILE A 173 -13.40 -5.31 -16.38
N ALA A 174 -12.76 -6.46 -16.56
CA ALA A 174 -11.31 -6.64 -16.52
C ALA A 174 -10.59 -5.92 -17.68
N ALA A 175 -10.64 -4.59 -17.68
CA ALA A 175 -10.13 -3.76 -18.77
C ALA A 175 -8.70 -3.27 -18.56
N ASP A 176 -8.18 -3.41 -17.35
CA ASP A 176 -6.86 -2.92 -17.02
C ASP A 176 -6.02 -3.97 -16.33
N THR A 177 -4.75 -3.62 -16.18
CA THR A 177 -3.85 -4.28 -15.27
C THR A 177 -3.05 -3.20 -14.59
N GLY A 178 -2.98 -3.26 -13.29
CA GLY A 178 -1.80 -2.75 -12.65
C GLY A 178 -0.79 -3.86 -12.74
N SER A 179 0.50 -3.50 -12.87
CA SER A 179 1.54 -4.44 -12.43
C SER A 179 1.16 -4.99 -11.06
N ALA A 180 0.48 -4.12 -10.27
CA ALA A 180 -0.22 -4.27 -9.03
C ALA A 180 -1.05 -5.53 -8.94
N ILE A 181 -2.00 -5.70 -9.84
CA ILE A 181 -3.17 -6.46 -9.47
C ILE A 181 -2.93 -7.94 -9.78
N VAL A 182 -2.75 -8.72 -8.72
CA VAL A 182 -2.33 -10.12 -8.77
C VAL A 182 -3.22 -10.95 -7.84
N GLY A 183 -3.55 -12.18 -8.21
CA GLY A 183 -4.42 -13.03 -7.40
C GLY A 183 -5.87 -12.55 -7.35
N LYS A 184 -6.58 -12.88 -6.26
CA LYS A 184 -7.97 -12.44 -6.06
C LYS A 184 -7.98 -10.99 -5.60
N HIS A 185 -7.57 -10.12 -6.49
CA HIS A 185 -7.50 -8.69 -6.28
C HIS A 185 -8.13 -7.99 -7.48
N ILE A 186 -9.02 -7.08 -7.16
CA ILE A 186 -9.63 -6.13 -8.07
C ILE A 186 -9.21 -4.74 -7.61
N ASP A 187 -8.62 -3.98 -8.53
CA ASP A 187 -8.40 -2.56 -8.32
C ASP A 187 -9.39 -1.80 -9.18
N PHE A 188 -10.28 -1.09 -8.52
CA PHE A 188 -11.43 -0.46 -9.11
C PHE A 188 -11.07 0.92 -9.58
N PHE A 189 -11.12 1.12 -10.89
CA PHE A 189 -10.79 2.41 -11.47
C PHE A 189 -11.85 3.42 -11.09
N VAL A 190 -11.48 4.49 -10.38
CA VAL A 190 -12.45 5.52 -9.95
C VAL A 190 -12.38 6.81 -10.76
N GLY A 191 -11.48 6.88 -11.75
CA GLY A 191 -11.23 8.10 -12.52
C GLY A 191 -10.44 9.14 -11.72
N PRO A 192 -11.05 10.15 -11.08
CA PRO A 192 -10.33 11.13 -10.25
C PRO A 192 -10.02 10.65 -8.82
N LYS A 193 -8.91 11.15 -8.23
CA LYS A 193 -8.54 10.87 -6.81
C LYS A 193 -9.61 11.28 -5.79
N ALA A 194 -10.41 12.31 -6.08
CA ALA A 194 -11.51 12.74 -5.20
C ALA A 194 -12.65 11.71 -5.12
N SER A 195 -12.88 10.96 -6.20
CA SER A 195 -13.86 9.87 -6.24
C SER A 195 -13.43 8.70 -5.34
N TYR A 196 -12.13 8.39 -5.29
CA TYR A 196 -11.57 7.42 -4.33
C TYR A 196 -11.83 7.85 -2.88
N THR A 197 -11.50 9.10 -2.53
CA THR A 197 -11.71 9.62 -1.17
C THR A 197 -13.18 9.57 -0.74
N SER A 198 -14.11 9.81 -1.66
CA SER A 198 -15.54 9.77 -1.37
C SER A 198 -16.03 8.33 -1.16
N LEU A 199 -15.61 7.41 -2.05
CA LEU A 199 -16.05 6.01 -2.04
C LEU A 199 -15.49 5.21 -0.86
N ILE A 200 -14.22 5.44 -0.47
CA ILE A 200 -13.60 4.75 0.67
C ILE A 200 -14.19 5.20 2.01
N ASN A 201 -14.63 6.46 2.13
CA ASN A 201 -15.26 6.98 3.36
C ASN A 201 -16.70 6.47 3.55
N GLU A 202 -17.40 6.19 2.45
CA GLU A 202 -18.82 5.80 2.47
C GLU A 202 -19.01 4.28 2.52
N LEU A 203 -18.30 3.54 1.67
CA LEU A 203 -18.46 2.09 1.54
C LEU A 203 -17.36 1.30 2.24
N GLY A 204 -16.15 1.87 2.34
CA GLY A 204 -15.01 1.24 3.03
C GLY A 204 -14.73 -0.19 2.57
N LEU A 205 -15.05 -0.50 1.31
CA LEU A 205 -14.92 -1.85 0.78
C LEU A 205 -13.45 -2.12 0.51
N GLU A 206 -12.85 -2.91 1.38
CA GLU A 206 -11.50 -3.45 1.20
C GLU A 206 -11.55 -4.86 0.58
N SER A 207 -12.77 -5.40 0.46
CA SER A 207 -13.05 -6.72 -0.08
C SER A 207 -14.45 -6.78 -0.65
N VAL A 208 -14.62 -7.56 -1.71
CA VAL A 208 -15.88 -7.76 -2.40
C VAL A 208 -16.04 -9.19 -2.89
N THR A 209 -17.27 -9.69 -2.94
CA THR A 209 -17.59 -10.97 -3.56
C THR A 209 -17.59 -10.79 -5.06
N VAL A 210 -16.91 -11.67 -5.77
CA VAL A 210 -16.89 -11.65 -7.23
C VAL A 210 -17.63 -12.88 -7.72
N LYS A 211 -18.63 -12.67 -8.56
CA LYS A 211 -19.39 -13.72 -9.24
C LYS A 211 -19.18 -13.64 -10.75
N GLN A 212 -19.20 -14.79 -11.41
CA GLN A 212 -18.96 -14.88 -12.86
C GLN A 212 -19.80 -16.01 -13.48
N GLY A 213 -20.08 -15.89 -14.78
CA GLY A 213 -20.75 -16.94 -15.55
C GLY A 213 -22.27 -16.96 -15.41
N GLY A 214 -22.85 -15.94 -14.78
CA GLY A 214 -24.29 -15.68 -14.76
C GLY A 214 -24.73 -14.78 -15.90
N THR A 215 -26.04 -14.54 -16.03
CA THR A 215 -26.62 -13.70 -17.09
C THR A 215 -26.62 -12.20 -16.78
N ALA A 216 -26.22 -11.78 -15.57
CA ALA A 216 -26.27 -10.38 -15.13
C ALA A 216 -25.21 -9.48 -15.80
N CYS A 217 -23.97 -9.96 -15.94
CA CYS A 217 -22.85 -9.20 -16.50
C CYS A 217 -22.24 -9.95 -17.69
N THR A 218 -22.80 -9.78 -18.88
CA THR A 218 -22.35 -10.49 -20.10
C THR A 218 -21.44 -9.65 -20.99
N GLY A 219 -21.25 -8.37 -20.66
CA GLY A 219 -20.42 -7.46 -21.43
C GLY A 219 -20.92 -7.05 -22.79
N GLN A 220 -22.00 -7.68 -23.21
CA GLN A 220 -22.94 -7.02 -24.08
C GLN A 220 -23.77 -6.09 -23.20
N PRO A 221 -24.21 -4.93 -23.71
CA PRO A 221 -25.39 -4.28 -23.15
C PRO A 221 -26.44 -5.39 -22.93
N PRO A 222 -27.18 -5.39 -21.79
CA PRO A 222 -28.24 -6.36 -21.60
C PRO A 222 -29.01 -6.44 -22.90
N ALA A 223 -29.14 -7.66 -23.45
CA ALA A 223 -29.64 -7.87 -24.80
C ALA A 223 -30.77 -6.88 -25.03
N GLN A 224 -30.51 -5.87 -25.85
CA GLN A 224 -31.62 -5.23 -26.54
C GLN A 224 -32.29 -6.42 -27.25
N PRO A 225 -33.59 -6.60 -27.08
CA PRO A 225 -34.24 -7.75 -27.69
C PRO A 225 -33.90 -7.82 -29.20
N GLY A 226 -33.17 -8.89 -29.61
CA GLY A 226 -32.70 -9.18 -30.98
C GLY A 226 -31.27 -8.67 -31.25
N GLU A 227 -30.35 -9.37 -31.93
CA GLU A 227 -30.46 -10.20 -33.14
C GLU A 227 -29.27 -11.21 -33.24
N GLY A 228 -29.39 -12.20 -34.13
CA GLY A 228 -28.66 -13.48 -34.14
C GLY A 228 -27.17 -13.53 -34.57
N ASP A 229 -26.53 -14.61 -34.10
CA ASP A 229 -25.70 -15.62 -34.79
C ASP A 229 -24.52 -15.22 -35.72
N ASP A 230 -23.30 -15.65 -35.36
CA ASP A 230 -22.40 -16.55 -36.14
C ASP A 230 -20.97 -16.64 -35.53
N GLY A 231 -20.25 -17.75 -35.74
CA GLY A 231 -19.22 -18.27 -34.82
C GLY A 231 -17.77 -18.46 -35.31
N GLY A 232 -16.92 -18.99 -34.42
CA GLY A 232 -15.71 -19.81 -34.74
C GLY A 232 -14.33 -19.32 -34.24
N GLY A 233 -13.54 -20.23 -33.62
CA GLY A 233 -12.06 -20.26 -33.74
C GLY A 233 -11.22 -20.28 -32.44
N ASP A 234 -10.26 -21.21 -32.36
CA ASP A 234 -9.55 -21.79 -31.18
C ASP A 234 -8.07 -21.30 -30.99
N GLY A 235 -7.49 -21.50 -29.79
CA GLY A 235 -6.03 -21.53 -29.51
C GLY A 235 -5.55 -20.96 -28.14
N GLY A 236 -5.04 -21.79 -27.21
CA GLY A 236 -4.65 -21.41 -25.81
C GLY A 236 -3.18 -21.65 -25.35
N GLU A 237 -2.83 -21.22 -24.11
CA GLU A 237 -1.52 -21.36 -23.39
C GLU A 237 -1.66 -21.47 -21.81
N PRO A 238 -0.64 -21.93 -21.01
CA PRO A 238 -0.78 -22.51 -19.63
C PRO A 238 -0.40 -21.61 -18.39
N ALA A 239 -0.57 -22.10 -17.12
CA ALA A 239 -0.73 -21.35 -15.82
C ALA A 239 0.44 -21.40 -14.73
N PRO A 240 0.47 -20.54 -13.64
CA PRO A 240 1.65 -20.34 -12.73
C PRO A 240 1.55 -20.73 -11.20
N GLY A 241 2.68 -21.06 -10.52
CA GLY A 241 2.75 -21.38 -9.04
C GLY A 241 4.09 -21.57 -8.23
N ASP A 242 5.34 -21.31 -8.70
CA ASP A 242 6.61 -21.74 -8.00
C ASP A 242 7.63 -20.61 -7.58
N GLY A 243 7.30 -19.64 -6.71
CA GLY A 243 8.19 -18.51 -6.33
C GLY A 243 8.73 -18.47 -4.87
N PRO A 244 9.79 -17.67 -4.56
CA PRO A 244 10.36 -17.53 -3.20
C PRO A 244 9.39 -16.84 -2.21
N GLN A 245 9.52 -17.13 -0.91
CA GLN A 245 8.63 -16.64 0.16
C GLN A 245 9.40 -16.24 1.43
N VAL A 246 8.87 -15.30 2.21
CA VAL A 246 9.38 -14.88 3.53
C VAL A 246 8.40 -15.26 4.64
N CYS A 247 8.89 -15.70 5.80
CA CYS A 247 8.04 -16.20 6.87
C CYS A 247 8.05 -15.31 8.12
N PHE A 248 6.86 -15.10 8.69
CA PHE A 248 6.59 -14.29 9.86
C PHE A 248 6.10 -15.16 11.03
N PRO A 249 6.19 -14.65 12.28
CA PRO A 249 5.69 -15.33 13.47
C PRO A 249 4.27 -15.91 13.33
N GLY A 250 3.35 -15.19 12.69
CA GLY A 250 2.00 -15.71 12.46
C GLY A 250 1.08 -15.55 13.66
N ALA A 251 -0.18 -15.99 13.52
CA ALA A 251 -1.17 -15.91 14.60
C ALA A 251 -0.79 -16.71 15.87
N ASP A 252 -0.08 -17.81 15.70
CA ASP A 252 0.37 -18.70 16.78
C ASP A 252 1.81 -18.42 17.27
N GLY A 253 2.51 -17.51 16.60
CA GLY A 253 3.90 -17.16 16.90
C GLY A 253 4.93 -18.20 16.45
N SER A 254 4.55 -19.22 15.67
CA SER A 254 5.43 -20.33 15.31
C SER A 254 6.46 -20.00 14.23
N GLY A 255 6.32 -18.87 13.51
CA GLY A 255 7.22 -18.49 12.42
C GLY A 255 6.88 -19.10 11.05
N ASN A 256 5.70 -19.72 10.90
CA ASN A 256 5.35 -20.47 9.69
C ASN A 256 4.36 -19.75 8.76
N THR A 257 4.01 -18.50 9.05
CA THR A 257 3.16 -17.70 8.15
C THR A 257 4.03 -17.10 7.05
N CYS A 258 4.11 -17.83 5.93
CA CYS A 258 4.96 -17.47 4.80
C CYS A 258 4.18 -16.74 3.71
N LEU A 259 4.72 -15.61 3.26
CA LEU A 259 4.16 -14.77 2.22
C LEU A 259 5.07 -14.78 0.99
N PRO A 260 4.52 -14.91 -0.23
CA PRO A 260 5.30 -14.87 -1.45
C PRO A 260 5.99 -13.53 -1.64
N LEU A 261 7.19 -13.59 -2.21
CA LEU A 261 7.98 -12.43 -2.58
C LEU A 261 7.93 -12.22 -4.09
N ALA A 262 7.76 -10.96 -4.48
CA ALA A 262 7.91 -10.50 -5.84
C ALA A 262 9.28 -9.83 -6.02
N ALA A 263 9.89 -10.04 -7.19
CA ALA A 263 11.11 -9.35 -7.60
C ALA A 263 10.81 -8.45 -8.82
N PRO A 264 10.08 -7.33 -8.63
CA PRO A 264 9.85 -6.39 -9.71
C PRO A 264 11.16 -5.82 -10.21
N SER A 265 11.34 -5.83 -11.52
CA SER A 265 12.62 -5.49 -12.15
C SER A 265 12.99 -4.00 -12.04
N ASN A 266 12.02 -3.10 -11.84
CA ASN A 266 12.26 -1.68 -11.52
C ASN A 266 10.94 -0.94 -11.18
N PRO A 267 10.38 -1.09 -9.96
CA PRO A 267 9.08 -0.50 -9.66
C PRO A 267 9.16 1.02 -9.48
N SER A 268 8.25 1.77 -10.12
CA SER A 268 8.21 3.24 -10.02
C SER A 268 7.98 3.68 -8.56
N GLY A 269 8.78 4.65 -8.11
CA GLY A 269 8.72 5.18 -6.74
C GLY A 269 9.51 4.37 -5.71
N TYR A 270 10.34 3.41 -6.16
CA TYR A 270 11.25 2.62 -5.33
C TYR A 270 12.71 2.94 -5.61
N ASP A 271 13.00 4.19 -5.98
CA ASP A 271 14.36 4.67 -6.15
C ASP A 271 15.02 4.79 -4.77
N TYR A 272 15.62 3.70 -4.29
CA TYR A 272 16.36 3.71 -3.02
C TYR A 272 17.63 4.55 -3.17
N PRO A 273 18.08 5.22 -2.08
CA PRO A 273 19.34 5.93 -2.09
C PRO A 273 20.50 4.97 -2.37
N SER A 274 21.59 5.51 -2.90
CA SER A 274 22.85 4.76 -3.05
C SER A 274 23.21 4.06 -1.74
N PRO A 275 23.68 2.82 -1.79
CA PRO A 275 23.88 2.04 -0.59
C PRO A 275 24.93 2.70 0.31
N LEU A 276 24.60 2.83 1.59
CA LEU A 276 25.48 3.42 2.62
C LEU A 276 26.21 2.35 3.42
N SER A 277 25.59 1.17 3.58
CA SER A 277 26.15 0.00 4.25
C SER A 277 25.39 -1.26 3.81
N SER A 278 25.71 -2.42 4.41
CA SER A 278 24.91 -3.63 4.21
C SER A 278 23.43 -3.37 4.53
N ASN A 279 23.10 -2.75 5.66
CA ASN A 279 21.71 -2.57 6.10
C ASN A 279 20.98 -1.40 5.45
N TYR A 280 21.66 -0.65 4.58
CA TYR A 280 21.12 0.46 3.80
C TYR A 280 21.45 0.24 2.34
N ARG A 281 20.76 -0.73 1.75
CA ARG A 281 20.88 -1.10 0.34
C ARG A 281 19.49 -1.31 -0.26
N GLU A 282 19.40 -1.27 -1.58
CA GLU A 282 18.15 -1.49 -2.29
C GLU A 282 17.65 -2.94 -2.09
N PRO A 283 16.35 -3.15 -1.85
CA PRO A 283 15.75 -4.48 -1.85
C PRO A 283 15.67 -5.07 -3.26
N VAL A 284 16.00 -6.36 -3.39
CA VAL A 284 15.88 -7.17 -4.61
C VAL A 284 14.55 -7.91 -4.71
N ALA A 285 13.82 -8.02 -3.61
CA ALA A 285 12.49 -8.60 -3.55
C ALA A 285 11.63 -7.87 -2.51
N TYR A 286 10.31 -8.08 -2.60
CA TYR A 286 9.31 -7.34 -1.85
C TYR A 286 8.08 -8.21 -1.57
N LEU A 287 7.35 -7.89 -0.51
CA LEU A 287 5.96 -8.28 -0.39
C LEU A 287 5.18 -7.45 -1.40
N ASP A 288 4.47 -8.10 -2.29
CA ASP A 288 3.56 -7.43 -3.19
C ASP A 288 2.21 -7.30 -2.50
N LEU A 289 1.86 -6.10 -2.02
CA LEU A 289 0.62 -5.86 -1.24
C LEU A 289 -0.66 -6.05 -2.05
N ASP A 290 -0.50 -6.33 -3.33
CA ASP A 290 -1.59 -6.71 -4.18
C ASP A 290 -1.71 -8.24 -4.37
N VAL A 291 -0.68 -9.01 -3.96
CA VAL A 291 -0.68 -10.48 -3.89
C VAL A 291 -0.99 -10.97 -2.47
N VAL A 292 -0.42 -10.30 -1.46
CA VAL A 292 -0.45 -10.76 -0.07
C VAL A 292 -1.67 -10.18 0.67
N ASP A 293 -2.38 -11.02 1.42
CA ASP A 293 -3.56 -10.60 2.17
C ASP A 293 -3.17 -9.74 3.39
N LEU A 294 -3.61 -8.48 3.43
CA LEU A 294 -3.33 -7.53 4.51
C LEU A 294 -3.98 -7.92 5.84
N ALA A 295 -5.03 -8.75 5.83
CA ALA A 295 -5.63 -9.31 7.05
C ALA A 295 -4.78 -10.44 7.65
N THR A 296 -3.75 -10.93 6.95
CA THR A 296 -2.87 -11.99 7.44
C THR A 296 -2.23 -11.59 8.76
N LYS A 297 -2.37 -12.43 9.78
CA LYS A 297 -1.64 -12.28 11.04
C LYS A 297 -0.16 -12.55 10.80
N VAL A 298 0.68 -11.52 10.89
CA VAL A 298 2.15 -11.65 10.82
C VAL A 298 2.76 -11.81 12.21
N ALA A 299 1.99 -11.50 13.26
CA ALA A 299 2.28 -11.88 14.64
C ALA A 299 0.96 -12.10 15.39
N PRO A 300 0.96 -12.74 16.58
CA PRO A 300 -0.27 -13.04 17.30
C PRO A 300 -1.21 -11.84 17.44
N ASN A 301 -0.63 -10.69 17.76
CA ASN A 301 -1.37 -9.47 17.99
C ASN A 301 -1.31 -8.48 16.83
N PHE A 302 -0.72 -8.82 15.67
CA PHE A 302 -0.62 -7.88 14.55
C PHE A 302 -1.03 -8.49 13.21
N THR A 303 -1.83 -7.76 12.44
CA THR A 303 -2.03 -8.07 11.01
C THR A 303 -0.97 -7.37 10.16
N LEU A 304 -0.76 -7.88 8.95
CA LEU A 304 0.17 -7.31 7.98
C LEU A 304 -0.18 -5.84 7.69
N GLY A 305 -1.46 -5.53 7.49
CA GLY A 305 -1.97 -4.19 7.19
C GLY A 305 -1.74 -3.14 8.28
N GLU A 306 -1.39 -3.54 9.51
CA GLU A 306 -0.97 -2.58 10.54
C GLU A 306 0.43 -1.99 10.27
N PHE A 307 1.28 -2.72 9.54
CA PHE A 307 2.66 -2.30 9.25
C PHE A 307 2.85 -1.77 7.84
N VAL A 308 2.02 -2.21 6.89
CA VAL A 308 2.18 -1.90 5.46
C VAL A 308 0.85 -1.44 4.87
N SER A 309 0.90 -0.50 3.94
CA SER A 309 -0.30 0.05 3.32
C SER A 309 -0.03 0.37 1.86
N ARG A 310 -0.99 0.02 1.00
CA ARG A 310 -0.89 0.27 -0.43
C ARG A 310 -0.75 1.77 -0.77
N ALA A 311 -1.30 2.64 0.08
CA ALA A 311 -1.16 4.10 0.00
C ALA A 311 0.26 4.60 0.28
N LYS A 312 1.08 3.83 1.00
CA LYS A 312 2.50 4.12 1.30
C LYS A 312 3.46 3.43 0.33
N GLY A 313 2.95 2.51 -0.50
CA GLY A 313 3.71 1.78 -1.49
C GLY A 313 3.11 0.40 -1.74
N ARG A 314 2.99 0.03 -3.02
CA ARG A 314 2.68 -1.34 -3.45
C ARG A 314 3.57 -2.43 -2.88
N TYR A 315 4.87 -2.28 -3.05
CA TYR A 315 5.84 -3.28 -2.72
C TYR A 315 6.36 -2.91 -1.35
N ALA A 316 6.20 -3.79 -0.39
CA ALA A 316 6.65 -3.52 0.96
C ALA A 316 7.84 -4.40 1.31
N VAL A 317 8.77 -3.80 2.02
CA VAL A 317 9.70 -4.57 2.83
C VAL A 317 9.14 -4.55 4.25
N LEU A 318 9.03 -5.72 4.86
CA LEU A 318 8.68 -5.83 6.27
C LEU A 318 9.61 -6.86 6.91
N GLN A 319 10.49 -6.40 7.79
CA GLN A 319 11.49 -7.27 8.39
C GLN A 319 10.85 -8.21 9.42
N PRO A 320 10.99 -9.54 9.29
CA PRO A 320 10.46 -10.48 10.28
C PRO A 320 11.04 -10.26 11.69
N HIS A 321 12.30 -9.80 11.78
CA HIS A 321 12.89 -9.47 13.08
C HIS A 321 12.19 -8.27 13.73
N ALA A 322 11.88 -7.22 12.97
CA ALA A 322 11.22 -6.02 13.47
C ALA A 322 9.78 -6.32 13.92
N VAL A 323 9.05 -7.18 13.18
CA VAL A 323 7.72 -7.66 13.57
C VAL A 323 7.76 -8.42 14.91
N ARG A 324 8.79 -9.27 15.15
CA ARG A 324 8.98 -9.94 16.45
C ARG A 324 9.15 -8.93 17.59
N ARG A 325 9.96 -7.89 17.37
CA ARG A 325 10.18 -6.85 18.39
C ARG A 325 8.92 -6.03 18.66
N MET A 326 8.13 -5.72 17.63
CA MET A 326 6.82 -5.08 17.83
C MET A 326 5.84 -5.96 18.60
N GLN A 327 5.87 -7.28 18.39
CA GLN A 327 5.09 -8.23 19.19
C GLN A 327 5.54 -8.25 20.66
N ASP A 328 6.85 -8.22 20.93
CA ASP A 328 7.39 -8.14 22.30
C ASP A 328 6.98 -6.84 22.99
N LEU A 329 7.03 -5.71 22.27
CA LEU A 329 6.53 -4.42 22.75
C LEU A 329 5.03 -4.49 23.10
N ARG A 330 4.19 -5.07 22.23
CA ARG A 330 2.74 -5.18 22.48
C ARG A 330 2.44 -6.16 23.64
N ASN A 331 3.28 -7.18 23.85
CA ASN A 331 3.21 -8.08 25.01
C ASN A 331 3.59 -7.36 26.32
N GLN A 332 4.61 -6.51 26.30
CA GLN A 332 5.11 -5.77 27.47
C GLN A 332 4.19 -4.59 27.87
N LEU A 333 3.68 -3.87 26.87
CA LEU A 333 3.01 -2.58 27.07
C LEU A 333 1.50 -2.64 26.96
N GLY A 334 0.93 -3.66 26.28
CA GLY A 334 -0.49 -3.72 25.97
C GLY A 334 -0.84 -2.98 24.68
N GLY A 335 -1.96 -2.25 24.66
CA GLY A 335 -2.55 -1.67 23.44
C GLY A 335 -1.65 -0.64 22.73
N ILE A 336 -0.83 -1.11 21.79
CA ILE A 336 -0.08 -0.28 20.84
C ILE A 336 -0.94 -0.01 19.62
N LYS A 337 -0.78 1.13 18.94
CA LYS A 337 -1.27 1.38 17.58
C LYS A 337 -0.10 1.80 16.72
N VAL A 338 0.15 1.08 15.63
CA VAL A 338 1.12 1.47 14.60
C VAL A 338 0.50 2.56 13.75
N ASN A 339 1.08 3.75 13.79
CA ASN A 339 0.65 4.90 13.00
C ASN A 339 1.32 4.86 11.62
N SER A 340 2.56 4.39 11.59
CA SER A 340 3.33 4.27 10.36
C SER A 340 4.31 3.11 10.43
N GLY A 341 4.38 2.33 9.36
CA GLY A 341 5.41 1.32 9.16
C GLY A 341 6.10 1.51 7.83
N TYR A 342 6.06 0.51 6.95
CA TYR A 342 6.75 0.61 5.67
C TYR A 342 6.32 1.83 4.84
N ARG A 343 7.29 2.51 4.25
CA ARG A 343 7.10 3.59 3.27
C ARG A 343 7.96 3.32 2.06
N SER A 344 7.39 3.37 0.86
CA SER A 344 8.21 3.40 -0.35
C SER A 344 9.09 4.65 -0.37
N PRO A 345 10.25 4.64 -1.03
CA PRO A 345 11.08 5.83 -1.22
C PRO A 345 10.30 7.06 -1.68
N ALA A 346 9.39 6.91 -2.64
CA ALA A 346 8.56 8.01 -3.13
C ALA A 346 7.55 8.52 -2.09
N TYR A 347 6.89 7.62 -1.34
CA TYR A 347 5.99 8.06 -0.28
C TYR A 347 6.77 8.78 0.82
N ASN A 348 7.89 8.21 1.28
CA ASN A 348 8.77 8.80 2.29
C ASN A 348 9.23 10.20 1.87
N GLN A 349 9.58 10.40 0.60
CA GLN A 349 9.91 11.74 0.10
C GLN A 349 8.70 12.70 0.13
N SER A 350 7.50 12.23 -0.22
CA SER A 350 6.29 13.09 -0.31
C SER A 350 5.86 13.70 1.03
N VAL A 351 6.21 13.05 2.12
CA VAL A 351 5.95 13.46 3.52
C VAL A 351 7.16 14.18 4.14
N GLY A 352 8.20 14.45 3.34
CA GLY A 352 9.39 15.16 3.76
C GLY A 352 10.37 14.32 4.57
N GLY A 353 10.29 12.98 4.48
CA GLY A 353 11.09 12.11 5.31
C GLY A 353 12.53 11.94 4.88
N ALA A 354 13.36 11.50 5.82
CA ALA A 354 14.80 11.43 5.61
C ALA A 354 15.16 10.51 4.44
N ASN A 355 16.19 10.89 3.68
CA ASN A 355 16.62 10.20 2.47
C ASN A 355 16.96 8.71 2.69
N SER A 356 17.36 8.34 3.91
CA SER A 356 17.66 6.95 4.31
C SER A 356 16.82 6.52 5.52
N SER A 357 15.57 6.97 5.58
CA SER A 357 14.59 6.62 6.61
C SER A 357 14.42 5.11 6.77
N ARG A 358 14.29 4.64 8.02
CA ARG A 358 14.15 3.20 8.31
C ARG A 358 12.80 2.62 7.93
N HIS A 359 11.79 3.47 7.77
CA HIS A 359 10.52 3.06 7.18
C HIS A 359 10.68 2.45 5.78
N MET A 360 11.68 2.90 5.02
CA MET A 360 11.97 2.38 3.68
C MET A 360 12.63 1.00 3.71
N PHE A 361 13.30 0.62 4.79
CA PHE A 361 14.01 -0.66 4.90
C PHE A 361 13.20 -1.73 5.65
N GLY A 362 11.96 -1.40 6.02
CA GLY A 362 10.97 -2.33 6.58
C GLY A 362 11.13 -2.62 8.06
N ASP A 363 11.92 -1.83 8.78
CA ASP A 363 12.16 -1.97 10.21
C ASP A 363 11.93 -0.68 11.02
N GLY A 364 11.53 0.44 10.40
CA GLY A 364 11.09 1.63 11.13
C GLY A 364 9.58 1.65 11.37
N PHE A 365 9.17 1.87 12.63
CA PHE A 365 7.76 2.01 13.00
C PHE A 365 7.51 3.22 13.91
N ASP A 366 6.52 4.03 13.52
CA ASP A 366 5.93 5.08 14.33
C ASP A 366 4.69 4.52 15.03
N TRP A 367 4.62 4.63 16.34
CA TRP A 367 3.53 4.06 17.10
C TRP A 367 3.16 4.88 18.33
N THR A 368 1.94 4.64 18.83
CA THR A 368 1.41 5.24 20.05
C THR A 368 0.92 4.13 20.98
N GLY A 369 1.16 4.30 22.28
CA GLY A 369 0.67 3.38 23.30
C GLY A 369 -0.59 3.91 23.99
N THR A 370 -1.57 3.05 24.21
CA THR A 370 -2.77 3.36 24.97
C THR A 370 -2.42 3.36 26.45
N ASN A 371 -2.50 4.50 27.14
CA ASN A 371 -2.12 4.66 28.55
C ASN A 371 -0.64 4.32 28.85
N VAL A 372 0.25 4.51 27.87
CA VAL A 372 1.71 4.34 28.04
C VAL A 372 2.35 5.72 28.05
N SER A 373 3.12 6.06 29.11
CA SER A 373 3.90 7.29 29.12
C SER A 373 5.05 7.21 28.12
N LEU A 374 5.50 8.36 27.60
CA LEU A 374 6.64 8.43 26.68
C LEU A 374 7.86 7.70 27.28
N THR A 375 8.23 7.99 28.52
CA THR A 375 9.34 7.32 29.22
C THR A 375 9.20 5.79 29.30
N LYS A 376 7.97 5.26 29.40
CA LYS A 376 7.76 3.80 29.39
C LYS A 376 7.90 3.23 27.97
N ALA A 377 7.46 3.96 26.96
CA ALA A 377 7.66 3.59 25.56
C ALA A 377 9.15 3.64 25.15
N GLU A 378 9.88 4.67 25.58
CA GLU A 378 11.32 4.87 25.37
C GLU A 378 12.12 3.66 25.90
N ASN A 379 11.94 3.35 27.19
CA ASN A 379 12.61 2.24 27.85
C ASN A 379 12.28 0.89 27.20
N ALA A 380 11.03 0.71 26.77
CA ALA A 380 10.63 -0.52 26.10
C ALA A 380 11.26 -0.67 24.72
N CYS A 381 11.35 0.42 23.94
CA CYS A 381 12.03 0.42 22.64
C CYS A 381 13.50 0.02 22.77
N GLY A 382 14.24 0.68 23.66
CA GLY A 382 15.65 0.38 23.91
C GLY A 382 15.90 -1.01 24.49
N ALA A 383 15.02 -1.50 25.39
CA ALA A 383 15.11 -2.85 25.94
C ALA A 383 14.85 -3.95 24.89
N ASN A 384 14.26 -3.60 23.75
CA ASN A 384 14.04 -4.49 22.61
C ASN A 384 15.04 -4.22 21.47
N ASP A 385 16.22 -3.68 21.79
CA ASP A 385 17.31 -3.36 20.86
C ASP A 385 16.92 -2.34 19.75
N GLY A 386 15.84 -1.59 19.98
CA GLY A 386 15.37 -0.55 19.06
C GLY A 386 16.13 0.76 19.23
N PHE A 387 16.49 1.38 18.11
CA PHE A 387 16.88 2.77 18.05
C PHE A 387 15.63 3.64 18.16
N LEU A 388 15.64 4.56 19.13
CA LEU A 388 14.48 5.37 19.52
C LEU A 388 14.63 6.78 18.98
N VAL A 389 13.56 7.37 18.43
CA VAL A 389 13.44 8.81 18.19
C VAL A 389 12.11 9.32 18.73
N GLU A 390 12.17 10.40 19.52
CA GLU A 390 10.98 11.01 20.13
C GLU A 390 10.40 12.15 19.30
N TYR A 391 9.09 12.06 19.06
CA TYR A 391 8.28 13.13 18.49
C TYR A 391 7.21 13.59 19.48
N THR A 392 6.68 14.79 19.28
CA THR A 392 5.63 15.37 20.13
C THR A 392 4.33 14.55 20.12
N THR A 393 4.10 13.72 19.11
CA THR A 393 2.83 13.02 18.87
C THR A 393 2.93 11.49 18.90
N HIS A 394 4.13 10.93 18.76
CA HIS A 394 4.35 9.49 18.65
C HIS A 394 5.81 9.15 18.97
N VAL A 395 6.09 7.85 19.09
CA VAL A 395 7.44 7.32 19.23
C VAL A 395 7.83 6.60 17.95
N HIS A 396 9.04 6.85 17.46
CA HIS A 396 9.67 6.09 16.40
C HIS A 396 10.62 5.05 16.98
N CYS A 397 10.49 3.81 16.55
CA CYS A 397 11.41 2.72 16.84
C CYS A 397 11.87 2.08 15.55
N ASP A 398 13.19 1.89 15.40
CA ASP A 398 13.75 1.12 14.29
C ASP A 398 14.85 0.16 14.74
N TRP A 399 15.20 -0.82 13.92
CA TRP A 399 16.24 -1.82 14.21
C TRP A 399 17.40 -1.77 13.23
N ARG A 400 17.87 -0.56 12.87
CA ARG A 400 18.96 -0.32 11.91
C ARG A 400 20.27 -1.11 12.16
N GLY A 401 20.52 -1.48 13.42
CA GLY A 401 21.68 -2.29 13.83
C GLY A 401 21.53 -3.80 13.60
N THR A 402 20.34 -4.26 13.21
CA THR A 402 20.06 -5.67 12.90
C THR A 402 20.13 -5.88 11.39
N ASP A 403 20.70 -7.01 10.97
CA ASP A 403 20.81 -7.34 9.55
C ASP A 403 19.44 -7.44 8.87
N VAL A 404 19.32 -6.77 7.71
CA VAL A 404 18.14 -6.88 6.86
C VAL A 404 18.08 -8.26 6.20
N ASP A 405 16.87 -8.81 6.08
CA ASP A 405 16.65 -10.17 5.58
C ASP A 405 17.16 -10.36 4.14
N ALA A 406 17.97 -11.39 3.93
CA ALA A 406 18.58 -11.67 2.63
C ALA A 406 17.57 -12.02 1.53
N LEU A 407 16.35 -12.46 1.90
CA LEU A 407 15.28 -12.69 0.92
C LEU A 407 14.80 -11.38 0.30
N PHE A 408 14.74 -10.29 1.07
CA PHE A 408 14.38 -8.97 0.56
C PHE A 408 15.57 -8.26 -0.10
N PHE A 409 16.80 -8.44 0.38
CA PHE A 409 17.95 -7.60 -0.02
C PHE A 409 19.11 -8.35 -0.70
N GLY A 410 18.92 -9.65 -0.98
CA GLY A 410 19.93 -10.51 -1.59
C GLY A 410 21.16 -10.74 -0.71
N SER A 411 22.03 -11.66 -1.16
CA SER A 411 23.37 -11.82 -0.61
C SER A 411 24.33 -10.82 -1.25
N LEU A 412 25.14 -10.14 -0.46
CA LEU A 412 26.19 -9.26 -0.99
C LEU A 412 27.21 -10.06 -1.81
N ALA A 413 27.41 -9.72 -3.08
CA ALA A 413 28.68 -9.95 -3.74
C ALA A 413 29.65 -8.88 -3.19
N THR A 414 30.51 -9.28 -2.26
CA THR A 414 31.45 -8.38 -1.60
C THR A 414 32.36 -7.68 -2.61
N ASN A 415 32.09 -6.40 -2.87
CA ASN A 415 33.08 -5.45 -3.36
C ASN A 415 32.93 -4.15 -2.55
N GLY A 416 33.26 -4.25 -1.26
CA GLY A 416 33.74 -3.16 -0.41
C GLY A 416 33.04 -1.81 -0.54
N ALA A 417 31.71 -1.74 -0.39
CA ALA A 417 31.08 -0.46 -0.10
C ALA A 417 31.58 -0.01 1.29
N PRO A 418 32.28 1.14 1.39
CA PRO A 418 32.67 1.66 2.69
C PRO A 418 31.40 1.96 3.49
N GLU A 419 31.40 1.55 4.76
CA GLU A 419 30.37 1.89 5.73
C GLU A 419 30.40 3.41 5.91
N LEU A 420 29.61 4.11 5.09
CA LEU A 420 29.50 5.56 5.20
C LEU A 420 28.76 5.84 6.51
N PRO A 421 29.28 6.70 7.39
CA PRO A 421 28.53 7.10 8.57
C PRO A 421 27.22 7.71 8.07
N LEU A 422 26.11 7.07 8.43
CA LEU A 422 24.77 7.60 8.19
C LEU A 422 24.79 9.06 8.64
N ALA A 423 24.36 9.98 7.78
CA ALA A 423 24.25 11.39 8.13
C ALA A 423 23.42 11.50 9.41
N GLY A 424 24.10 11.68 10.55
CA GLY A 424 23.50 11.61 11.88
C GLY A 424 22.53 12.76 12.08
N PHE A 425 21.57 12.56 12.98
CA PHE A 425 20.71 13.64 13.47
C PHE A 425 21.57 14.83 13.89
N GLN A 426 21.28 16.00 13.33
CA GLN A 426 22.01 17.23 13.66
C GLN A 426 21.08 18.17 14.40
N ALA A 427 21.57 18.78 15.46
CA ALA A 427 20.93 19.90 16.10
C ALA A 427 22.01 20.88 16.58
N ALA A 428 21.64 22.14 16.75
CA ALA A 428 22.49 23.16 17.34
C ALA A 428 21.68 23.98 18.33
N ILE A 429 22.29 24.37 19.45
CA ILE A 429 21.66 25.34 20.35
C ILE A 429 21.85 26.73 19.75
N GLU A 430 20.75 27.42 19.55
CA GLU A 430 20.71 28.85 19.22
C GLU A 430 20.22 29.63 20.44
N ARG A 431 20.75 30.85 20.62
CA ARG A 431 20.46 31.71 21.77
C ARG A 431 20.11 33.12 21.31
N ASP A 432 18.96 33.61 21.77
CA ASP A 432 18.57 35.02 21.70
C ASP A 432 18.22 35.53 23.10
N GLY A 433 19.16 36.26 23.72
CA GLY A 433 19.03 36.71 25.11
C GLY A 433 18.98 35.54 26.11
N LEU A 434 17.82 35.36 26.76
CA LEU A 434 17.54 34.25 27.69
C LEU A 434 16.74 33.11 27.05
N VAL A 435 16.36 33.24 25.78
CA VAL A 435 15.57 32.24 25.05
C VAL A 435 16.54 31.34 24.27
N PHE A 436 16.38 30.04 24.44
CA PHE A 436 17.13 29.00 23.75
C PHE A 436 16.20 28.26 22.80
N THR A 437 16.71 27.95 21.61
CA THR A 437 16.07 27.10 20.62
C THR A 437 17.06 26.04 20.14
N ALA A 438 16.55 24.94 19.59
CA ALA A 438 17.38 23.85 19.07
C ALA A 438 16.87 23.41 17.69
N PRO A 439 17.13 24.18 16.61
CA PRO A 439 16.82 23.71 15.27
C PRO A 439 17.55 22.40 14.98
N ALA A 440 16.85 21.50 14.30
CA ALA A 440 17.30 20.12 14.10
C ALA A 440 17.01 19.66 12.67
N THR A 441 17.87 18.80 12.13
CA THR A 441 17.75 18.25 10.77
C THR A 441 18.15 16.77 10.75
N GLY A 442 17.72 16.04 9.72
CA GLY A 442 18.00 14.61 9.56
C GLY A 442 16.99 13.68 10.26
N PHE A 443 15.86 14.19 10.73
CA PHE A 443 14.77 13.43 11.34
C PHE A 443 13.76 12.91 10.30
N ASP A 444 13.14 11.77 10.57
CA ASP A 444 12.32 11.03 9.59
C ASP A 444 10.97 11.68 9.29
N GLU A 445 10.21 12.24 10.25
CA GLU A 445 9.02 13.08 9.98
C GLU A 445 8.67 14.01 11.15
N GLY A 446 8.31 15.27 10.90
CA GLY A 446 7.82 16.20 11.93
C GLY A 446 8.91 16.77 12.86
N GLU A 447 8.49 17.59 13.83
CA GLU A 447 9.41 18.24 14.77
C GLU A 447 9.80 17.29 15.92
N PRO A 448 11.10 16.99 16.13
CA PRO A 448 11.53 16.17 17.26
C PRO A 448 11.23 16.87 18.58
N LEU A 449 10.90 16.07 19.60
CA LEU A 449 10.66 16.61 20.94
C LEU A 449 11.96 17.16 21.51
N ARG A 450 11.91 18.35 22.11
CA ARG A 450 13.03 18.98 22.81
C ARG A 450 12.75 18.95 24.31
N ARG A 451 13.66 18.32 25.07
CA ARG A 451 13.65 18.31 26.54
C ARG A 451 14.80 19.16 27.01
N TRP A 452 14.47 20.26 27.68
CA TRP A 452 15.42 21.23 28.18
C TRP A 452 15.66 21.03 29.65
N THR A 453 16.92 21.20 30.07
CA THR A 453 17.32 21.21 31.48
C THR A 453 18.28 22.37 31.71
N ALA A 454 17.98 23.21 32.72
CA ALA A 454 18.89 24.21 33.23
C ALA A 454 19.59 23.69 34.49
N LEU A 455 20.91 23.81 34.53
CA LEU A 455 21.74 23.41 35.65
C LEU A 455 22.45 24.63 36.28
N ASP A 456 22.60 24.62 37.60
CA ASP A 456 23.49 25.55 38.31
C ASP A 456 24.97 25.18 38.10
N ALA A 457 25.88 25.97 38.69
CA ALA A 457 27.32 25.78 38.56
C ALA A 457 27.85 24.48 39.19
N ASP A 458 27.08 23.89 40.12
CA ASP A 458 27.40 22.63 40.79
C ASP A 458 26.75 21.42 40.09
N GLY A 459 26.01 21.64 39.00
CA GLY A 459 25.28 20.62 38.24
C GLY A 459 23.89 20.28 38.80
N GLY A 460 23.37 21.08 39.72
CA GLY A 460 22.01 20.94 40.26
C GLY A 460 20.95 21.39 39.26
N VAL A 461 19.89 20.60 39.08
CA VAL A 461 18.78 20.95 38.18
C VAL A 461 17.95 22.09 38.77
N LEU A 462 17.92 23.23 38.07
CA LEU A 462 17.12 24.40 38.43
C LEU A 462 15.73 24.37 37.79
N ALA A 463 15.64 23.92 36.54
CA ALA A 463 14.38 23.83 35.80
C ALA A 463 14.48 22.81 34.66
N SER A 464 13.35 22.21 34.31
CA SER A 464 13.20 21.38 33.10
C SER A 464 11.91 21.72 32.38
N ALA A 465 11.90 21.63 31.06
CA ALA A 465 10.73 21.90 30.25
C ALA A 465 10.73 21.07 28.95
N GLN A 466 9.56 21.02 28.31
CA GLN A 466 9.38 20.48 26.96
C GLN A 466 8.85 21.58 26.03
N GLY A 467 9.40 21.69 24.84
CA GLY A 467 8.93 22.67 23.84
C GLY A 467 10.02 23.15 22.88
N GLU A 468 9.60 23.82 21.81
CA GLU A 468 10.49 24.34 20.76
C GLU A 468 11.53 25.33 21.29
N SER A 469 11.19 26.05 22.36
CA SER A 469 12.07 27.00 23.03
C SER A 469 12.03 26.86 24.54
N PHE A 470 13.06 27.39 25.19
CA PHE A 470 13.21 27.37 26.64
C PHE A 470 13.81 28.67 27.15
N VAL A 471 13.32 29.15 28.30
CA VAL A 471 13.87 30.33 28.96
C VAL A 471 14.63 29.87 30.20
N ALA A 472 15.95 30.09 30.21
CA ALA A 472 16.77 29.69 31.34
C ALA A 472 16.45 30.53 32.59
N PRO A 473 16.27 29.91 33.77
CA PRO A 473 16.07 30.63 35.02
C PRO A 473 17.34 31.35 35.47
N GLU A 474 17.18 32.37 36.32
CA GLU A 474 18.30 33.06 36.97
C GLU A 474 19.16 32.07 37.77
N GLY A 475 20.49 32.21 37.68
CA GLY A 475 21.44 31.31 38.33
C GLY A 475 21.80 30.05 37.52
N ALA A 476 21.20 29.84 36.35
CA ALA A 476 21.63 28.79 35.44
C ALA A 476 23.06 29.06 34.92
N ALA A 477 23.95 28.08 35.11
CA ALA A 477 25.31 28.09 34.58
C ALA A 477 25.43 27.26 33.30
N HIS A 478 24.55 26.27 33.11
CA HIS A 478 24.48 25.44 31.92
C HIS A 478 23.04 25.24 31.45
N VAL A 479 22.87 25.14 30.13
CA VAL A 479 21.62 24.69 29.52
C VAL A 479 21.93 23.45 28.67
N GLU A 480 21.16 22.41 28.91
CA GLU A 480 21.19 21.15 28.17
C GLU A 480 19.89 20.97 27.40
N VAL A 481 19.98 20.36 26.22
CA VAL A 481 18.81 19.95 25.45
C VAL A 481 19.02 18.56 24.85
N SER A 482 18.04 17.70 25.09
CA SER A 482 17.86 16.44 24.39
C SER A 482 16.89 16.66 23.24
N VAL A 483 17.34 16.41 22.01
CA VAL A 483 16.53 16.53 20.79
C VAL A 483 16.21 15.13 20.27
N GLY A 484 14.92 14.77 20.31
CA GLY A 484 14.41 13.49 19.86
C GLY A 484 15.00 12.28 20.59
N ALA A 485 15.59 12.47 21.79
CA ALA A 485 16.32 11.45 22.57
C ALA A 485 17.57 10.86 21.87
N VAL A 486 18.09 11.54 20.84
CA VAL A 486 19.21 11.04 20.03
C VAL A 486 20.35 12.04 19.86
N VAL A 487 20.10 13.33 20.11
CA VAL A 487 21.13 14.37 20.14
C VAL A 487 21.07 15.07 21.48
N GLU A 488 22.15 14.95 22.25
CA GLU A 488 22.34 15.69 23.50
C GLU A 488 23.31 16.84 23.24
N LEU A 489 22.86 18.06 23.54
CA LEU A 489 23.66 19.27 23.41
C LEU A 489 23.72 19.97 24.77
N SER A 490 24.85 20.63 25.04
CA SER A 490 24.96 21.52 26.18
C SER A 490 25.70 22.80 25.80
N VAL A 491 25.36 23.89 26.48
CA VAL A 491 26.05 25.16 26.37
C VAL A 491 26.25 25.75 27.77
N ALA A 492 27.45 26.26 28.02
CA ALA A 492 27.72 27.05 29.22
C ALA A 492 27.17 28.47 29.03
N LEU A 493 26.55 28.99 30.07
CA LEU A 493 26.14 30.39 30.13
C LEU A 493 27.31 31.17 30.72
N GLU A 494 27.97 31.97 29.88
CA GLU A 494 29.00 32.92 30.34
C GLU A 494 28.39 33.78 31.48
N PRO A 495 29.14 34.00 32.58
CA PRO A 495 28.66 34.72 33.77
C PRO A 495 28.12 36.13 33.53
#